data_AF-R5L273-F1
#
_entry.id   AF-R5L273-F1
#
_cell.length_a   1.000
_cell.length_b   1.000
_cell.length_c   1.000
_cell.angle_alpha   90.00
_cell.angle_beta   90.00
_cell.angle_gamma   90.00
#
_symmetry.space_group_name_H-M   'P 1'
#
loop_
_entity.id
_entity.type
_entity.pdbx_description
1 polymer ?
#
loop_
_entity_poly.entity_id
_entity_poly.type
_entity_poly.pdbx_seq_one_letter_code
_entity_poly.pdbx_strand_id
1 'polypeptide(L)' 'MRENKIEPKSITFVFNSILDKPWLFLVTGKKGGKSGMIVEKPMILRNDDKSYTEEYTRLYD' A
#
# COMPACT_ATOMS: atom_id res chain seq x y z
N MET A 1 -1.36 -2.62 16.17
CA MET A 1 -2.59 -1.82 15.94
C MET A 1 -3.73 -2.27 16.85
N ARG A 2 -4.07 -3.57 16.85
CA ARG A 2 -5.17 -4.13 17.66
C ARG A 2 -5.00 -3.94 19.17
N GLU A 3 -3.79 -4.07 19.70
CA GLU A 3 -3.48 -3.75 21.11
C GLU A 3 -3.90 -2.33 21.50
N ASN A 4 -3.90 -1.40 20.54
CA ASN A 4 -4.33 -0.01 20.70
C ASN A 4 -5.77 0.24 20.18
N LYS A 5 -6.57 -0.82 20.05
CA LYS A 5 -7.96 -0.79 19.53
C LYS A 5 -8.08 -0.21 18.12
N ILE A 6 -7.05 -0.36 17.29
CA ILE A 6 -7.09 0.01 15.87
C ILE A 6 -7.15 -1.27 15.05
N GLU A 7 -8.25 -1.46 14.34
CA GLU A 7 -8.46 -2.63 13.48
C GLU A 7 -7.92 -2.34 12.07
N PRO A 8 -6.99 -3.16 11.53
CA PRO A 8 -6.51 -3.00 10.16
C PRO A 8 -7.64 -3.22 9.16
N LYS A 9 -7.71 -2.38 8.14
CA LYS A 9 -8.82 -2.30 7.17
C LYS A 9 -8.41 -2.53 5.74
N SER A 10 -7.26 -2.02 5.35
CA SER A 10 -6.69 -2.30 4.05
C SER A 10 -5.17 -2.37 4.16
N ILE A 11 -4.57 -3.17 3.28
CA ILE A 11 -3.14 -3.22 3.06
C ILE A 11 -2.84 -3.00 1.58
N THR A 12 -1.90 -2.12 1.28
CA THR A 12 -1.37 -1.90 -0.07
C THR A 12 0.11 -2.28 -0.06
N PHE A 13 0.49 -3.24 -0.89
CA PHE A 13 1.90 -3.58 -1.08
C PHE A 13 2.53 -2.63 -2.10
N VAL A 14 3.76 -2.22 -1.84
CA VAL A 14 4.53 -1.29 -2.68
C VAL A 14 5.75 -2.00 -3.22
N PHE A 15 5.90 -1.95 -4.54
CA PHE A 15 6.96 -2.59 -5.29
C PHE A 15 7.78 -1.55 -6.04
N ASN A 16 9.11 -1.72 -6.09
CA ASN A 16 9.94 -0.83 -6.91
C ASN A 16 9.63 -1.01 -8.40
N SER A 17 9.54 -2.26 -8.87
CA SER A 17 9.07 -2.65 -10.20
C SER A 17 8.20 -3.91 -10.12
N ILE A 18 7.56 -4.30 -11.22
CA ILE A 18 6.67 -5.48 -11.27
C ILE A 18 7.39 -6.82 -11.04
N LEU A 19 8.72 -6.87 -11.19
CA LEU A 19 9.52 -8.08 -11.02
C LEU A 19 10.12 -8.20 -9.61
N ASP A 20 10.07 -7.11 -8.83
CA ASP A 20 10.65 -7.08 -7.51
C ASP A 20 9.75 -7.74 -6.46
N LYS A 21 10.31 -8.02 -5.30
CA LYS A 21 9.54 -8.29 -4.08
C LYS A 21 9.00 -6.97 -3.51
N PRO A 22 7.89 -6.98 -2.75
CA PRO A 22 7.43 -5.77 -2.09
C PRO A 22 8.46 -5.33 -1.05
N TRP A 23 8.77 -4.03 -1.01
CA TRP A 23 9.76 -3.45 -0.09
C TRP A 23 9.11 -2.63 1.03
N LEU A 24 7.86 -2.23 0.83
CA LEU A 24 7.05 -1.47 1.75
C LEU A 24 5.60 -1.97 1.66
N PHE A 25 4.86 -1.86 2.75
CA PHE A 25 3.40 -1.98 2.71
C PHE A 25 2.78 -0.86 3.54
N LEU A 26 1.66 -0.35 3.05
CA LEU A 26 0.85 0.67 3.72
C LEU A 26 -0.33 -0.04 4.37
N VAL A 27 -0.66 0.30 5.61
CA VAL A 27 -1.83 -0.25 6.29
C VAL A 27 -2.73 0.90 6.75
N THR A 28 -4.00 0.85 6.37
CA THR A 28 -5.02 1.74 6.95
C THR A 28 -5.69 1.03 8.11
N GLY A 29 -5.92 1.74 9.22
CA GLY A 29 -6.58 1.22 10.40
C GLY A 29 -7.76 2.09 10.85
N LYS A 30 -8.77 1.45 11.44
CA LYS A 30 -9.92 2.14 12.06
C LYS A 30 -9.98 1.87 13.55
N LYS A 31 -9.93 2.93 14.37
CA LYS A 31 -10.11 2.83 15.82
C LYS A 31 -11.52 2.30 16.14
N GLY A 32 -11.61 1.24 16.92
CA GLY A 32 -12.87 0.55 17.26
C GLY A 32 -13.57 -0.11 16.07
N GLY A 33 -12.89 -0.33 14.94
CA GLY A 33 -13.46 -1.01 13.79
C GLY A 33 -13.80 -2.48 14.07
N LYS A 34 -14.87 -2.99 13.45
CA LYS A 34 -15.17 -4.44 13.42
C LYS A 34 -14.10 -5.20 12.66
N SER A 35 -13.90 -6.49 12.89
CA SER A 35 -12.94 -7.31 12.14
C SER A 35 -13.17 -7.27 10.62
N GLY A 36 -12.08 -7.43 9.87
CA GLY A 36 -12.10 -7.53 8.41
C GLY A 36 -11.16 -6.52 7.76
N MET A 37 -10.35 -7.04 6.82
CA MET A 37 -9.33 -6.32 6.08
C MET A 37 -9.34 -6.80 4.63
N ILE A 38 -9.04 -5.91 3.69
CA ILE A 38 -8.85 -6.24 2.27
C ILE A 38 -7.40 -6.01 1.84
N VAL A 39 -6.99 -6.69 0.77
CA VAL A 39 -5.72 -6.41 0.07
C VAL A 39 -6.05 -5.54 -1.13
N GLU A 40 -5.49 -4.36 -1.17
CA GLU A 40 -5.68 -3.41 -2.26
C GLU A 40 -4.81 -3.77 -3.45
N LYS A 41 -5.08 -3.13 -4.60
CA LYS A 41 -4.18 -3.18 -5.75
C LYS A 41 -2.77 -2.72 -5.32
N PRO A 42 -1.70 -3.45 -5.69
CA PRO A 42 -0.36 -3.03 -5.35
C PRO A 42 0.01 -1.73 -6.07
N MET A 43 0.84 -0.92 -5.42
CA MET A 43 1.42 0.28 -6.01
C MET A 43 2.79 -0.08 -6.62
N ILE A 44 2.97 0.25 -7.90
CA ILE A 44 4.24 0.06 -8.61
C ILE A 44 4.90 1.43 -8.76
N LEU A 45 6.14 1.56 -8.28
CA LEU A 45 6.81 2.85 -8.28
C LEU A 45 7.43 3.21 -9.63
N ARG A 46 8.02 2.24 -10.33
CA ARG A 46 8.76 2.47 -11.57
C ARG A 46 8.29 1.60 -12.72
N ASN A 47 8.31 2.19 -13.91
CA ASN A 47 8.20 1.48 -15.18
C ASN A 47 9.49 0.72 -15.51
N ASP A 48 9.47 -0.08 -16.57
CA ASP A 48 10.64 -0.84 -17.05
C ASP A 48 11.82 0.07 -17.44
N ASP A 49 11.53 1.29 -17.91
CA ASP A 49 12.53 2.32 -18.25
C ASP A 49 13.09 3.07 -17.02
N LYS A 50 12.70 2.64 -15.81
CA LYS A 50 13.06 3.22 -14.51
C LYS A 50 12.46 4.60 -14.22
N SER A 51 11.65 5.18 -15.10
CA SER A 51 10.85 6.36 -14.79
C SER A 51 9.83 6.04 -13.68
N TYR A 52 9.36 7.06 -12.95
CA TYR A 52 8.27 6.89 -12.00
C TYR A 52 6.95 6.65 -12.74
N THR A 53 6.09 5.81 -12.18
CA THR A 53 4.74 5.61 -12.71
C THR A 53 3.89 6.86 -12.55
N GLU A 54 2.89 7.00 -13.40
CA GLU A 54 1.89 8.08 -13.27
C GLU A 54 1.14 7.97 -11.94
N GLU A 55 0.81 6.75 -11.50
CA GLU A 55 0.18 6.48 -10.20
C GLU A 55 1.00 7.04 -9.03
N TYR A 56 2.33 6.83 -9.03
CA TYR A 56 3.21 7.38 -8.00
C TYR A 56 3.33 8.90 -8.10
N THR A 57 3.43 9.44 -9.31
CA THR A 57 3.67 10.88 -9.53
C THR A 57 2.49 11.71 -9.04
N ARG A 58 1.25 11.25 -9.28
CA ARG A 58 0.01 11.89 -8.82
C ARG A 58 -0.15 12.00 -7.30
N LEU A 59 0.68 11.33 -6.49
CA LEU A 59 0.65 11.47 -5.03
C LEU A 59 1.29 12.78 -4.55
N TYR A 60 2.07 13.44 -5.41
CA TYR A 60 2.82 14.65 -5.10
C TYR A 60 2.29 15.90 -5.82
N ASP A 61 1.28 15.73 -6.68
CA ASP A 61 0.51 16.81 -7.30
C ASP A 61 -0.65 17.24 -6.39
#